data_AF-A0A351K0V5-F1
#
_entry.id   AF-A0A351K0V5-F1
#
_cell.length_a   1.000
_cell.length_b   1.000
_cell.length_c   1.000
_cell.angle_alpha   90.00
_cell.angle_beta   90.00
_cell.angle_gamma   90.00
#
_symmetry.space_group_name_H-M   'P 1'
#
loop_
_entity.id
_entity.type
_entity.pdbx_description
1 polymer ?
#
loop_
_entity_poly.entity_id
_entity_poly.type
_entity_poly.pdbx_seq_one_letter_code
_entity_poly.pdbx_strand_id
1 'polypeptide(L)'
;MPENIDLQWDDGHVIPSKVYPDVAFLFRRMTEVRLGEVGAESGEIILDIGCGRAIDTIELARKGGICIGIETSKRMLDHARKSIAESGLEVSLIRAVGEHLLFKSGSLDKVVCKGSLDHFPDPARALERYPECSNPRGGR
;
A
#
# COMPACT_ATOMS: atom_id res chain seq x y z
N MET A 1 -3.53 -15.17 -15.86
CA MET A 1 -3.82 -13.98 -15.03
C MET A 1 -5.32 -13.80 -15.02
N PRO A 2 -5.95 -13.37 -13.90
CA PRO A 2 -7.39 -13.21 -13.86
C PRO A 2 -7.85 -12.25 -14.96
N GLU A 3 -8.94 -12.57 -15.65
CA GLU A 3 -9.36 -11.90 -16.90
C GLU A 3 -9.88 -10.46 -16.72
N ASN A 4 -9.83 -9.89 -15.50
CA ASN A 4 -10.48 -8.62 -15.18
C ASN A 4 -9.65 -7.63 -14.33
N ILE A 5 -8.32 -7.73 -14.33
CA ILE A 5 -7.46 -6.77 -13.62
C ILE A 5 -6.92 -5.71 -14.59
N ASP A 6 -7.14 -4.43 -14.26
CA ASP A 6 -6.54 -3.32 -15.00
C ASP A 6 -5.05 -3.14 -14.63
N LEU A 7 -4.17 -3.68 -15.48
CA LEU A 7 -2.71 -3.60 -15.31
C LEU A 7 -2.12 -2.22 -15.64
N GLN A 8 -2.95 -1.27 -16.09
CA GLN A 8 -2.58 0.08 -16.51
C GLN A 8 -3.42 1.16 -15.81
N TRP A 9 -4.16 0.81 -14.76
CA TRP A 9 -5.02 1.74 -14.03
C TRP A 9 -4.23 2.99 -13.61
N ASP A 10 -4.87 4.15 -13.68
CA ASP A 10 -4.32 5.40 -13.15
C ASP A 10 -5.39 6.18 -12.41
N ASP A 11 -4.93 7.11 -11.59
CA ASP A 11 -5.79 7.87 -10.68
C ASP A 11 -6.19 9.25 -11.24
N GLY A 12 -5.95 9.52 -12.52
CA GLY A 12 -6.19 10.84 -13.13
C GLY A 12 -7.67 11.22 -13.17
N HIS A 13 -8.57 10.24 -13.07
CA HIS A 13 -10.02 10.44 -13.04
C HIS A 13 -10.62 10.44 -11.62
N VAL A 14 -9.83 10.05 -10.60
CA VAL A 14 -10.28 10.03 -9.20
C VAL A 14 -9.67 11.17 -8.38
N ILE A 15 -8.45 11.60 -8.72
CA ILE A 15 -7.82 12.75 -8.06
C ILE A 15 -8.27 14.04 -8.74
N PRO A 16 -8.82 15.02 -7.99
CA PRO A 16 -9.19 16.31 -8.55
C PRO A 16 -8.00 16.99 -9.22
N SER A 17 -8.23 17.60 -10.38
CA SER A 17 -7.20 18.39 -11.10
C SER A 17 -6.65 19.56 -10.29
N LYS A 18 -7.40 20.01 -9.28
CA LYS A 18 -6.97 21.00 -8.30
C LYS A 18 -7.29 20.52 -6.89
N VAL A 19 -6.27 20.44 -6.05
CA VAL A 19 -6.40 20.10 -4.63
C VAL A 19 -6.63 21.39 -3.85
N TYR A 20 -7.83 21.54 -3.28
CA TYR A 20 -8.19 22.65 -2.40
C TYR A 20 -7.81 22.32 -0.94
N PRO A 21 -7.72 23.33 -0.04
CA PRO A 21 -7.29 23.12 1.34
C PRO A 21 -8.10 22.08 2.13
N ASP A 22 -9.40 21.97 1.86
CA ASP A 22 -10.32 20.99 2.45
C ASP A 22 -10.01 19.55 1.98
N VAL A 23 -9.80 19.36 0.67
CA VAL A 23 -9.39 18.07 0.10
C VAL A 23 -8.00 17.68 0.62
N ALA A 24 -7.06 18.62 0.67
CA ALA A 24 -5.73 18.41 1.23
C ALA A 24 -5.79 18.03 2.72
N PHE A 25 -6.68 18.68 3.48
CA PHE A 25 -6.94 18.33 4.88
C PHE A 25 -7.50 16.91 5.01
N LEU A 26 -8.48 16.54 4.19
CA LEU A 26 -9.08 15.21 4.20
C LEU A 26 -8.03 14.12 3.93
N PHE A 27 -7.24 14.25 2.86
CA PHE A 27 -6.22 13.27 2.52
C PHE A 27 -5.18 13.11 3.62
N ARG A 28 -4.71 14.24 4.18
CA ARG A 28 -3.77 14.22 5.29
C ARG A 28 -4.36 13.51 6.51
N ARG A 29 -5.61 13.81 6.87
CA ARG A 29 -6.28 13.17 8.01
C ARG A 29 -6.51 11.67 7.79
N MET A 30 -6.84 11.25 6.58
CA MET A 30 -6.94 9.85 6.22
C MET A 30 -5.61 9.13 6.42
N THR A 31 -4.51 9.70 5.94
CA THR A 31 -3.16 9.15 6.15
C THR A 31 -2.81 9.13 7.63
N GLU A 32 -3.03 10.22 8.37
CA GLU A 32 -2.73 10.28 9.81
C GLU A 32 -3.48 9.22 10.63
N VAL A 33 -4.78 9.04 10.39
CA VAL A 33 -5.57 7.99 11.06
C VAL A 33 -5.04 6.62 10.67
N ARG A 34 -4.80 6.38 9.37
CA ARG A 34 -4.27 5.11 8.90
C ARG A 34 -2.95 4.76 9.57
N LEU A 35 -1.99 5.68 9.60
CA LEU A 35 -0.68 5.47 10.23
C LEU A 35 -0.82 5.18 11.73
N GLY A 36 -1.78 5.83 12.41
CA GLY A 36 -2.11 5.55 13.80
C GLY A 36 -2.65 4.14 14.03
N GLU A 37 -3.54 3.66 13.14
CA GLU A 37 -4.07 2.30 13.19
C GLU A 37 -3.02 1.24 12.86
N VAL A 38 -2.12 1.50 11.89
CA VAL A 38 -1.00 0.58 11.63
C VAL A 38 -0.12 0.48 12.88
N GLY A 39 0.15 1.62 13.54
CA GLY A 39 1.03 1.65 14.69
C GLY A 39 2.42 1.11 14.35
N ALA A 40 3.02 1.60 13.27
CA ALA A 40 4.34 1.17 12.81
C ALA A 40 5.43 1.51 13.84
N GLU A 41 6.24 0.52 14.16
CA GLU A 41 7.43 0.62 15.00
C GLU A 41 8.70 0.48 14.14
N SER A 42 9.81 1.01 14.65
CA SER A 42 11.08 0.98 13.93
C SER A 42 11.59 -0.45 13.77
N GLY A 43 11.95 -0.82 12.54
CA GLY A 43 12.48 -2.14 12.20
C GLY A 43 11.43 -3.20 11.83
N GLU A 44 10.13 -2.89 11.96
CA GLU A 44 9.07 -3.79 11.52
C GLU A 44 9.00 -3.88 10.00
N ILE A 45 8.74 -5.08 9.48
CA ILE A 45 8.53 -5.32 8.06
C ILE A 45 7.05 -5.09 7.71
N ILE A 46 6.77 -4.08 6.89
CA ILE A 46 5.41 -3.64 6.59
C ILE A 46 5.12 -3.80 5.10
N LEU A 47 4.07 -4.53 4.78
CA LEU A 47 3.59 -4.69 3.40
C LEU A 47 2.36 -3.82 3.15
N ASP A 48 2.42 -2.95 2.15
CA ASP A 48 1.32 -2.12 1.66
C ASP A 48 0.82 -2.60 0.30
N ILE A 49 -0.43 -3.06 0.26
CA ILE A 49 -1.03 -3.76 -0.88
C ILE A 49 -1.97 -2.84 -1.66
N GLY A 50 -1.71 -2.72 -2.95
CA GLY A 50 -2.31 -1.70 -3.79
C GLY A 50 -1.82 -0.33 -3.36
N CYS A 51 -0.50 -0.19 -3.19
CA CYS A 51 0.11 1.00 -2.60
C CYS A 51 -0.08 2.28 -3.44
N GLY A 52 -0.53 2.16 -4.71
CA GLY A 52 -0.81 3.30 -5.57
C GLY A 52 0.42 4.17 -5.77
N ARG A 53 0.37 5.43 -5.30
CA ARG A 53 1.51 6.37 -5.32
C ARG A 53 2.50 6.19 -4.15
N ALA A 54 2.31 5.17 -3.31
CA ALA A 54 3.12 4.87 -2.13
C ALA A 54 3.13 5.95 -1.03
N ILE A 55 2.14 6.86 -0.98
CA ILE A 55 2.12 7.97 0.00
C ILE A 55 2.11 7.45 1.44
N ASP A 56 1.19 6.52 1.76
CA ASP A 56 1.11 5.96 3.11
C ASP A 56 2.33 5.07 3.39
N THR A 57 2.81 4.30 2.40
CA THR A 57 4.03 3.48 2.50
C THR A 57 5.28 4.30 2.85
N ILE A 58 5.44 5.47 2.22
CA ILE A 58 6.55 6.39 2.48
C ILE A 58 6.47 6.93 3.92
N GLU A 59 5.28 7.29 4.40
CA GLU A 59 5.11 7.81 5.76
C GLU A 59 5.28 6.71 6.83
N LEU A 60 4.98 5.46 6.51
CA LEU A 60 5.34 4.31 7.33
C LEU A 60 6.87 4.12 7.39
N ALA A 61 7.56 4.25 6.25
CA ALA A 61 9.02 4.20 6.21
C ALA A 61 9.66 5.35 6.99
N ARG A 62 9.05 6.55 6.96
CA ARG A 62 9.47 7.70 7.76
C ARG A 62 9.44 7.42 9.27
N LYS A 63 8.55 6.53 9.72
CA LYS A 63 8.48 6.08 11.13
C LYS A 63 9.49 4.98 11.47
N GLY A 64 10.32 4.55 10.51
CA GLY A 64 11.35 3.53 10.70
C GLY A 64 10.94 2.13 10.26
N GLY A 65 9.77 1.95 9.66
CA GLY A 65 9.34 0.66 9.11
C GLY A 65 10.14 0.28 7.86
N ILE A 66 10.44 -1.02 7.71
CA ILE A 66 11.03 -1.60 6.50
C ILE A 66 9.88 -1.89 5.53
N CYS A 67 9.60 -0.94 4.64
CA CYS A 67 8.35 -0.95 3.89
C CYS A 67 8.48 -1.53 2.48
N ILE A 68 7.49 -2.34 2.11
CA ILE A 68 7.32 -2.95 0.79
C ILE A 68 5.95 -2.56 0.25
N GLY A 69 5.90 -1.93 -0.93
CA GLY A 69 4.67 -1.64 -1.66
C GLY A 69 4.43 -2.66 -2.78
N ILE A 70 3.22 -3.22 -2.84
CA ILE A 70 2.73 -4.01 -3.97
C ILE A 70 1.74 -3.17 -4.76
N GLU A 71 1.94 -3.12 -6.07
CA GLU A 71 1.02 -2.47 -7.00
C GLU A 71 0.99 -3.22 -8.34
N THR A 72 -0.19 -3.45 -8.89
CA THR A 72 -0.33 -4.18 -10.16
C THR A 72 -0.16 -3.26 -11.37
N SER A 73 -0.66 -2.02 -11.26
CA SER A 73 -0.62 -1.03 -12.33
C SER A 73 0.82 -0.56 -12.59
N LYS A 74 1.27 -0.66 -13.84
CA LYS A 74 2.55 -0.09 -14.23
C LYS A 74 2.57 1.43 -14.04
N ARG A 75 1.48 2.12 -14.36
CA ARG A 75 1.40 3.59 -14.29
C ARG A 75 1.50 4.08 -12.85
N MET A 76 0.74 3.46 -11.95
CA MET A 76 0.81 3.80 -10.52
C MET A 76 2.18 3.48 -9.94
N LEU A 77 2.80 2.36 -10.33
CA LEU A 77 4.16 2.03 -9.89
C LEU A 77 5.19 3.09 -10.35
N ASP A 78 5.03 3.65 -11.54
CA ASP A 78 5.89 4.73 -12.03
C ASP A 78 5.66 6.03 -11.22
N HIS A 79 4.41 6.33 -10.82
CA HIS A 79 4.12 7.42 -9.87
C HIS A 79 4.70 7.16 -8.48
N ALA A 80 4.60 5.94 -7.94
CA ALA A 80 5.18 5.57 -6.66
C ALA A 80 6.69 5.77 -6.64
N ARG A 81 7.40 5.31 -7.69
CA ARG A 81 8.85 5.53 -7.82
C ARG A 81 9.22 7.01 -7.75
N LYS A 82 8.43 7.87 -8.40
CA LYS A 82 8.64 9.32 -8.35
C LYS A 82 8.45 9.86 -6.94
N SER A 83 7.34 9.51 -6.28
CA SER A 83 7.06 9.95 -4.90
C SER A 83 8.12 9.48 -3.90
N ILE A 84 8.60 8.23 -4.03
CA ILE A 84 9.68 7.68 -3.21
C ILE A 84 10.96 8.49 -3.42
N ALA A 85 11.36 8.71 -4.68
CA ALA A 85 12.55 9.49 -5.01
C ALA A 85 12.48 10.94 -4.45
N GLU A 86 11.32 11.58 -4.54
CA GLU A 86 11.10 12.94 -4.01
C GLU A 86 11.13 12.98 -2.47
N SER A 87 10.74 11.90 -1.80
CA SER A 87 10.72 11.81 -0.33
C SER A 87 12.11 11.63 0.30
N GLY A 88 13.08 11.11 -0.46
CA GLY A 88 14.41 10.72 0.03
C GLY A 88 14.42 9.49 0.95
N LEU A 89 13.33 8.73 1.02
CA LEU A 89 13.20 7.51 1.82
C LEU A 89 13.32 6.26 0.95
N GLU A 90 13.63 5.13 1.59
CA GLU A 90 13.71 3.84 0.92
C GLU A 90 12.40 3.05 1.11
N VAL A 91 11.79 2.66 0.00
CA VAL A 91 10.63 1.76 -0.05
C VAL A 91 10.85 0.77 -1.19
N SER A 92 10.71 -0.51 -0.91
CA SER A 92 10.78 -1.55 -1.94
C SER A 92 9.46 -1.63 -2.70
N LEU A 93 9.50 -1.70 -4.02
CA LEU A 93 8.30 -1.80 -4.86
C LEU A 93 8.29 -3.11 -5.65
N ILE A 94 7.17 -3.84 -5.57
CA ILE A 94 6.96 -5.10 -6.28
C ILE A 94 5.73 -4.96 -7.17
N ARG A 95 5.91 -5.24 -8.46
CA ARG A 95 4.76 -5.34 -9.37
C ARG A 95 4.12 -6.72 -9.27
N ALA A 96 2.98 -6.81 -8.58
CA ALA A 96 2.27 -8.06 -8.38
C ALA A 96 0.77 -7.82 -8.14
N VAL A 97 -0.01 -8.89 -8.30
CA VAL A 97 -1.44 -8.91 -7.93
C VAL A 97 -1.55 -9.20 -6.44
N GLY A 98 -2.28 -8.35 -5.71
CA GLY A 98 -2.38 -8.40 -4.25
C GLY A 98 -2.97 -9.70 -3.70
N GLU A 99 -3.78 -10.43 -4.46
CA GLU A 99 -4.37 -11.71 -4.04
C GLU A 99 -3.39 -12.89 -4.10
N HIS A 100 -2.26 -12.71 -4.79
CA HIS A 100 -1.30 -13.76 -5.08
C HIS A 100 0.04 -13.51 -4.39
N LEU A 101 -0.01 -13.21 -3.09
CA LEU A 101 1.19 -12.92 -2.31
C LEU A 101 2.08 -14.16 -2.11
N LEU A 102 3.36 -14.02 -2.44
CA LEU A 102 4.37 -15.07 -2.29
C LEU A 102 5.27 -14.90 -1.05
N PHE A 103 4.83 -14.12 -0.06
CA PHE A 103 5.55 -13.97 1.21
C PHE A 103 5.47 -15.22 2.06
N LYS A 104 6.52 -15.53 2.82
CA LYS A 104 6.49 -16.65 3.75
C LYS A 104 5.46 -16.38 4.86
N SER A 105 4.79 -17.42 5.35
CA SER A 105 3.85 -17.28 6.47
C SER A 105 4.56 -16.69 7.71
N GLY A 106 3.92 -15.73 8.38
CA GLY A 106 4.47 -15.02 9.54
C GLY A 106 5.77 -14.22 9.30
N SER A 107 6.05 -13.81 8.07
CA SER A 107 7.29 -13.07 7.72
C SER A 107 7.16 -11.55 7.71
N LEU A 108 5.94 -11.04 7.82
CA LEU A 108 5.63 -9.61 7.83
C LEU A 108 5.11 -9.25 9.21
N ASP A 109 5.54 -8.14 9.78
CA ASP A 109 4.98 -7.69 11.05
C ASP A 109 3.61 -7.05 10.83
N LYS A 110 3.43 -6.33 9.71
CA LYS A 110 2.16 -5.68 9.38
C LYS A 110 1.81 -5.82 7.90
N VAL A 111 0.53 -5.98 7.63
CA VAL A 111 -0.04 -6.01 6.28
C VAL A 111 -1.15 -4.99 6.19
N VAL A 112 -1.08 -4.10 5.20
CA VAL A 112 -2.00 -2.98 5.03
C VAL A 112 -2.57 -2.99 3.61
N CYS A 113 -3.86 -2.69 3.49
CA CYS A 113 -4.56 -2.62 2.20
C CYS A 113 -5.60 -1.51 2.31
N LYS A 114 -5.35 -0.36 1.66
CA LYS A 114 -6.24 0.81 1.73
C LYS A 114 -6.73 1.20 0.35
N GLY A 115 -8.05 1.18 0.15
CA GLY A 115 -8.70 1.70 -1.06
C GLY A 115 -8.35 0.92 -2.33
N SER A 116 -8.04 -0.38 -2.18
CA SER A 116 -7.64 -1.24 -3.30
C SER A 116 -8.43 -2.55 -3.38
N LEU A 117 -9.04 -3.03 -2.29
CA LEU A 117 -9.76 -4.32 -2.25
C LEU A 117 -10.91 -4.42 -3.24
N ASP A 118 -11.58 -3.30 -3.54
CA ASP A 118 -12.69 -3.22 -4.49
C ASP A 118 -12.26 -3.42 -5.95
N HIS A 119 -10.96 -3.33 -6.23
CA HIS A 119 -10.37 -3.61 -7.54
C HIS A 119 -9.93 -5.07 -7.74
N PHE A 120 -10.09 -5.91 -6.71
CA PHE A 120 -9.59 -7.29 -6.73
C PHE A 120 -10.64 -8.22 -7.37
N PRO A 121 -10.26 -9.09 -8.31
CA PRO A 121 -11.15 -10.12 -8.85
C PRO A 121 -11.75 -11.07 -7.81
N ASP A 122 -10.96 -11.43 -6.79
CA ASP A 122 -11.28 -12.35 -5.70
C ASP A 122 -10.74 -11.76 -4.37
N PRO A 123 -11.44 -10.76 -3.80
CA PRO A 123 -11.04 -10.14 -2.53
C PRO A 123 -11.08 -11.15 -1.37
N ALA A 124 -11.87 -12.23 -1.46
CA ALA A 124 -11.92 -13.26 -0.42
C ALA A 124 -10.56 -13.98 -0.28
N ARG A 125 -9.94 -14.34 -1.40
CA ARG A 125 -8.58 -14.91 -1.40
C ARG A 125 -7.55 -13.99 -0.75
N ALA A 126 -7.62 -12.68 -1.02
CA ALA A 126 -6.75 -11.71 -0.36
C ALA A 126 -6.94 -11.71 1.17
N LEU A 127 -8.20 -11.69 1.63
CA LEU A 127 -8.53 -11.70 3.06
C LEU A 127 -8.10 -12.99 3.79
N GLU A 128 -8.05 -14.13 3.10
CA GLU A 128 -7.48 -15.37 3.64
C GLU A 128 -5.95 -15.31 3.72
N ARG A 129 -5.31 -14.71 2.72
CA ARG A 129 -3.85 -14.72 2.57
C ARG A 129 -3.13 -13.74 3.49
N TYR A 130 -3.68 -12.56 3.72
CA TYR A 130 -3.00 -11.49 4.47
C TYR A 130 -2.70 -11.86 5.93
N PRO A 131 -3.65 -12.47 6.69
CA PRO A 131 -3.36 -12.90 8.06
C PRO A 131 -2.31 -14.02 8.11
N GLU A 132 -2.22 -14.86 7.08
CA GLU A 132 -1.27 -15.97 7.02
C GLU A 132 0.18 -15.49 6.87
N CYS A 133 0.42 -14.46 6.05
CA CYS A 133 1.76 -13.87 5.90
C CYS A 133 2.14 -12.90 7.03
N SER A 134 1.16 -12.41 7.79
CA SER A 134 1.39 -11.56 8.96
C SER A 134 1.83 -12.37 10.19
N ASN A 135 2.74 -11.80 10.97
CA ASN A 135 3.22 -12.34 12.23
C ASN A 135 2.13 -12.13 13.29
N PRO A 136 1.70 -13.18 14.03
CA PRO A 136 0.68 -13.05 15.06
C PRO A 136 1.05 -12.09 16.21
N ARG A 137 2.31 -11.65 16.32
CA ARG A 137 2.76 -10.64 17.30
C ARG A 137 2.76 -9.20 16.78
N GLY A 138 2.67 -8.97 15.46
CA GLY A 138 2.84 -7.64 14.85
C GLY A 138 1.60 -6.72 14.89
N GLY A 139 0.52 -7.18 15.52
CA GLY A 139 -0.72 -6.43 15.68
C GLY A 139 -1.67 -6.55 14.48
N ARG A 140 -2.96 -6.47 14.75
CA ARG A 140 -4.03 -6.33 13.74
C ARG A 140 -4.24 -4.86 13.42
#